data_AF-A0A9P0FLS8-F1
#
_entry.id   AF-A0A9P0FLS8-F1
#
_cell.length_a   1.000
_cell.length_b   1.000
_cell.length_c   1.000
_cell.angle_alpha   90.00
_cell.angle_beta   90.00
_cell.angle_gamma   90.00
#
_symmetry.space_group_name_H-M   'P 1'
#
loop_
_entity.id
_entity.type
_entity.pdbx_description
1 polymer ?
#
loop_
_entity_poly.entity_id
_entity_poly.type
_entity_poly.pdbx_seq_one_letter_code
_entity_poly.pdbx_strand_id
1 'polypeptide(L)'
;MADEQVKDILYQFDMVDLSLKEEENRSQSDREFRASTKGDFCSRVLKKTQLGRVLLEKHKQTPRVANDRHQVALKVLEALLEEDPARGIKRVEFQDLAEELATLFPGTEPNAWFIPYRPKTEQIKQRNAGGPLYHSYNWLRKQFRTEGILSPSSRSSSSRSSKQAGTSLHQVQKDDYPLEVPDKFLEDISFLERSTHPWKVVEASWKRTFQIRQKILKSESTFVPYFQRFKSLNCNQGYRLILNDFNELYSSAASPSLFHNQLYSLSERIIKTSVDKVKHLSSKNEKILYGDILEKLQGEPVSDRERKDLLLLLFPLICPHPGNVIKQVNKKKFSKASYEEIRSTFAKFIPEEKDLQETLCLLRNRALTSGETIQPFIIYTGSQLNVKSAWVIVDQIFYKFNSLCEAVDCTLKIFFALDACYPAPAKTVWGVLAKILLNIGEVGGSAGQFVIDLQTKLSKVVSEPPPPSPPTSEPSSIAPSQVSYATHSQPTVLDSDPFLSVVDSSISEPRNPLSQNFLPLSESLLEPLYNEHLMDISGYKEYIDL
;
A
#
# COMPACT_ATOMS: atom_id res chain seq x y z
N MET A 1 29.90 -41.74 66.33
CA MET A 1 29.40 -40.51 65.67
C MET A 1 30.33 -39.99 64.58
N ALA A 2 31.67 -40.07 64.70
CA ALA A 2 32.57 -39.64 63.61
C ALA A 2 32.63 -40.61 62.40
N ASP A 3 32.59 -41.93 62.63
CA ASP A 3 32.70 -42.94 61.56
C ASP A 3 31.48 -43.02 60.63
N GLU A 4 30.31 -42.63 61.12
CA GLU A 4 29.05 -42.70 60.36
C GLU A 4 28.93 -41.51 59.40
N GLN A 5 29.40 -40.32 59.83
CA GLN A 5 29.48 -39.14 58.98
C GLN A 5 30.52 -39.27 57.87
N VAL A 6 31.64 -39.96 58.13
CA VAL A 6 32.66 -40.21 57.09
C VAL A 6 32.14 -41.18 56.02
N LYS A 7 31.33 -42.17 56.41
CA LYS A 7 30.69 -43.09 55.46
C LYS A 7 29.63 -42.41 54.59
N ASP A 8 28.82 -41.52 55.16
CA ASP A 8 27.83 -40.75 54.39
C ASP A 8 28.49 -39.79 53.39
N ILE A 9 29.61 -39.17 53.76
CA ILE A 9 30.36 -38.27 52.86
C ILE A 9 31.01 -39.07 51.72
N LEU A 10 31.59 -40.25 52.01
CA LEU A 10 32.16 -41.12 50.99
C LEU A 10 31.09 -41.65 50.02
N TYR A 11 29.91 -42.02 50.53
CA TYR A 11 28.79 -42.48 49.70
C TYR A 11 28.24 -41.36 48.81
N GLN A 12 28.17 -40.12 49.31
CA GLN A 12 27.78 -38.97 48.48
C GLN A 12 28.83 -38.64 47.42
N PHE A 13 30.13 -38.79 47.72
CA PHE A 13 31.19 -38.60 46.73
C PHE A 13 31.14 -39.65 45.61
N ASP A 14 30.97 -40.93 45.96
CA ASP A 14 30.87 -42.02 44.97
C ASP A 14 29.64 -41.87 44.07
N MET A 15 28.51 -41.38 44.62
CA MET A 15 27.30 -41.10 43.84
C MET A 15 27.47 -39.93 42.86
N VAL A 16 28.24 -38.91 43.24
CA VAL A 16 28.55 -37.77 42.36
C VAL A 16 29.52 -38.19 41.25
N ASP A 17 30.54 -38.99 41.57
CA ASP A 17 31.48 -39.52 40.58
C ASP A 17 30.82 -40.51 39.60
N LEU A 18 29.84 -41.30 40.06
CA LEU A 18 29.01 -42.14 39.19
C LEU A 18 28.13 -41.31 38.26
N SER A 19 27.49 -40.25 38.76
CA SER A 19 26.68 -39.33 37.95
C SER A 19 27.52 -38.59 36.90
N LEU A 20 28.74 -38.17 37.26
CA LEU A 20 29.65 -37.48 36.33
C LEU A 20 30.18 -38.43 35.25
N LYS A 21 30.48 -39.69 35.60
CA LYS A 21 30.88 -40.72 34.63
C LYS A 21 29.73 -41.13 33.70
N GLU A 22 28.49 -41.13 34.20
CA GLU A 22 27.30 -41.36 33.36
C GLU A 22 27.04 -40.18 32.41
N GLU A 23 27.24 -38.94 32.84
CA GLU A 23 27.15 -37.75 31.98
C GLU A 23 28.29 -37.68 30.95
N GLU A 24 29.51 -38.07 31.31
CA GLU A 24 30.64 -38.18 30.38
C GLU A 24 30.41 -39.30 29.36
N ASN A 25 29.95 -40.48 29.78
CA ASN A 25 29.62 -41.58 28.87
C ASN A 25 28.45 -41.24 27.94
N ARG A 26 27.42 -40.53 28.43
CA ARG A 26 26.31 -40.06 27.60
C ARG A 26 26.79 -39.03 26.58
N SER A 27 27.61 -38.07 27.02
CA SER A 27 28.25 -37.06 26.17
C SER A 27 29.22 -37.67 25.13
N GLN A 28 29.90 -38.75 25.48
CA GLN A 28 30.81 -39.47 24.59
C GLN A 28 30.04 -40.34 23.58
N SER A 29 28.95 -40.99 23.99
CA SER A 29 28.05 -41.69 23.08
C SER A 29 27.34 -40.74 22.11
N ASP A 30 26.99 -39.53 22.56
CA ASP A 30 26.40 -38.48 21.71
C ASP A 30 27.42 -37.89 20.74
N ARG A 31 28.69 -37.81 21.13
CA ARG A 31 29.80 -37.41 20.24
C ARG A 31 30.12 -38.50 19.21
N GLU A 32 30.08 -39.77 19.59
CA GLU A 32 30.28 -40.91 18.69
C GLU A 32 29.10 -41.10 17.72
N PHE A 33 27.86 -40.89 18.19
CA PHE A 33 26.67 -40.84 17.34
C PHE A 33 26.74 -39.69 16.32
N ARG A 34 27.18 -38.49 16.75
CA ARG A 34 27.39 -37.33 15.87
C ARG A 34 28.55 -37.53 14.87
N ALA A 35 29.56 -38.32 15.21
CA ALA A 35 30.66 -38.66 14.31
C ALA A 35 30.27 -39.70 13.23
N SER A 36 29.25 -40.53 13.50
CA SER A 36 28.77 -41.58 12.59
C SER A 36 27.75 -41.09 11.53
N THR A 37 27.06 -39.96 11.75
CA THR A 37 26.00 -39.44 10.87
C THR A 37 26.42 -38.21 10.05
N LYS A 38 27.48 -38.30 9.23
CA LYS A 38 27.71 -37.28 8.19
C LYS A 38 26.80 -37.56 6.99
N GLY A 39 25.70 -36.81 6.85
CA GLY A 39 24.87 -36.78 5.65
C GLY A 39 23.42 -37.28 5.77
N ASP A 40 22.88 -37.49 6.98
CA ASP A 40 21.47 -37.90 7.17
C ASP A 40 20.76 -37.09 8.28
N PHE A 41 21.27 -35.91 8.64
CA PHE A 41 20.64 -35.08 9.66
C PHE A 41 19.32 -34.47 9.19
N CYS A 42 19.35 -33.72 8.07
CA CYS A 42 18.17 -33.11 7.47
C CYS A 42 17.09 -34.16 7.16
N SER A 43 17.49 -35.32 6.62
CA SER A 43 16.59 -36.44 6.32
C SER A 43 15.86 -36.94 7.56
N ARG A 44 16.58 -37.19 8.67
CA ARG A 44 15.96 -37.63 9.93
C ARG A 44 15.01 -36.60 10.50
N VAL A 45 15.41 -35.33 10.53
CA VAL A 45 14.57 -34.23 11.04
C VAL A 45 13.27 -34.11 10.26
N LEU A 46 13.35 -34.12 8.92
CA LEU A 46 12.18 -33.97 8.07
C LEU A 46 11.25 -35.20 8.13
N LYS A 47 11.79 -36.42 8.25
CA LYS A 47 10.98 -37.63 8.42
C LYS A 47 10.28 -37.70 9.79
N LYS A 48 10.87 -37.13 10.83
CA LYS A 48 10.30 -37.11 12.19
C LYS A 48 9.06 -36.21 12.30
N THR A 49 9.03 -35.08 11.59
CA THR A 49 7.95 -34.09 11.69
C THR A 49 6.83 -34.32 10.67
N GLN A 50 5.57 -34.04 11.04
CA GLN A 50 4.44 -34.15 10.11
C GLN A 50 4.59 -33.20 8.91
N LEU A 51 4.97 -31.95 9.17
CA LEU A 51 5.25 -30.96 8.12
C LEU A 51 6.39 -31.40 7.20
N GLY A 52 7.48 -31.93 7.76
CA GLY A 52 8.62 -32.41 6.97
C GLY A 52 8.23 -33.59 6.06
N ARG A 53 7.41 -34.54 6.53
CA ARG A 53 6.88 -35.63 5.68
C ARG A 53 6.01 -35.12 4.54
N VAL A 54 5.14 -34.13 4.79
CA VAL A 54 4.31 -33.49 3.76
C VAL A 54 5.19 -32.81 2.70
N LEU A 55 6.21 -32.07 3.13
CA LEU A 55 7.13 -31.37 2.23
C LEU A 55 7.97 -32.35 1.39
N LEU A 56 8.43 -33.44 1.98
CA LEU A 56 9.13 -34.50 1.26
C LEU A 56 8.22 -35.17 0.21
N GLU A 57 6.97 -35.46 0.55
CA GLU A 57 6.03 -36.12 -0.39
C GLU A 57 5.60 -35.18 -1.54
N LYS A 58 5.30 -33.92 -1.22
CA LYS A 58 4.95 -32.87 -2.19
C LYS A 58 6.00 -32.74 -3.31
N HIS A 59 7.27 -32.84 -2.96
CA HIS A 59 8.38 -32.65 -3.88
C HIS A 59 8.86 -33.92 -4.60
N LYS A 60 8.33 -35.10 -4.25
CA LYS A 60 8.44 -36.29 -5.12
C LYS A 60 7.63 -36.14 -6.40
N GLN A 61 6.48 -35.46 -6.32
CA GLN A 61 5.53 -35.29 -7.43
C GLN A 61 5.82 -34.02 -8.25
N THR A 62 6.42 -33.00 -7.64
CA THR A 62 6.76 -31.72 -8.29
C THR A 62 8.18 -31.24 -7.93
N PRO A 63 9.12 -31.15 -8.89
CA PRO A 63 10.53 -30.83 -8.60
C PRO A 63 10.78 -29.36 -8.23
N ARG A 64 9.73 -28.54 -8.01
CA ARG A 64 9.85 -27.09 -7.79
C ARG A 64 9.69 -26.74 -6.31
N VAL A 65 10.82 -26.66 -5.60
CA VAL A 65 10.87 -26.38 -4.14
C VAL A 65 10.88 -24.88 -3.79
N ALA A 66 10.88 -24.00 -4.80
CA ALA A 66 11.17 -22.58 -4.64
C ALA A 66 10.40 -21.88 -3.50
N ASN A 67 9.13 -22.23 -3.30
CA ASN A 67 8.21 -21.61 -2.34
C ASN A 67 8.29 -22.22 -0.92
N ASP A 68 8.84 -23.43 -0.77
CA ASP A 68 8.83 -24.18 0.48
C ASP A 68 10.21 -24.23 1.17
N ARG A 69 11.27 -23.76 0.49
CA ARG A 69 12.66 -23.79 1.00
C ARG A 69 12.84 -23.13 2.37
N HIS A 70 12.12 -22.04 2.63
CA HIS A 70 12.21 -21.38 3.94
C HIS A 70 11.67 -22.26 5.07
N GLN A 71 10.53 -22.94 4.84
CA GLN A 71 9.94 -23.81 5.86
C GLN A 71 10.80 -25.04 6.13
N VAL A 72 11.40 -25.62 5.07
CA VAL A 72 12.36 -26.72 5.19
C VAL A 72 13.60 -26.29 5.99
N ALA A 73 14.22 -25.17 5.61
CA ALA A 73 15.40 -24.63 6.28
C ALA A 73 15.13 -24.32 7.76
N LEU A 74 13.96 -23.73 8.05
CA LEU A 74 13.57 -23.42 9.41
C LEU A 74 13.46 -24.67 10.28
N LYS A 75 12.78 -25.72 9.81
CA LYS A 75 12.60 -26.97 10.58
C LYS A 75 13.92 -27.68 10.86
N VAL A 76 14.84 -27.68 9.90
CA VAL A 76 16.19 -28.25 10.08
C VAL A 76 16.96 -27.49 11.16
N LEU A 77 16.87 -26.15 11.17
CA LEU A 77 17.60 -25.32 12.12
C LEU A 77 16.97 -25.28 13.52
N GLU A 78 15.64 -25.38 13.62
CA GLU A 78 14.96 -25.57 14.90
C GLU A 78 15.46 -26.84 15.59
N ALA A 79 15.51 -27.97 14.88
CA ALA A 79 16.03 -29.22 15.43
C ALA A 79 17.54 -29.17 15.75
N LEU A 80 18.33 -28.41 14.98
CA LEU A 80 19.77 -28.28 15.19
C LEU A 80 20.12 -27.42 16.42
N LEU A 81 19.24 -26.48 16.77
CA LEU A 81 19.40 -25.54 17.87
C LEU A 81 18.53 -25.90 19.10
N GLU A 82 17.77 -27.00 19.04
CA GLU A 82 16.86 -27.43 20.12
C GLU A 82 17.59 -27.67 21.44
N GLU A 83 18.77 -28.31 21.39
CA GLU A 83 19.60 -28.59 22.58
C GLU A 83 20.45 -27.39 23.03
N ASP A 84 20.91 -26.56 22.09
CA ASP A 84 21.74 -25.39 22.36
C ASP A 84 21.33 -24.20 21.47
N PRO A 85 20.39 -23.37 21.95
CA PRO A 85 19.96 -22.15 21.25
C PRO A 85 21.08 -21.11 21.05
N ALA A 86 22.13 -21.16 21.88
CA ALA A 86 23.26 -20.24 21.81
C ALA A 86 24.33 -20.67 20.82
N ARG A 87 24.26 -21.92 20.34
CA ARG A 87 25.20 -22.51 19.37
C ARG A 87 25.39 -21.65 18.14
N GLY A 88 26.65 -21.41 17.80
CA GLY A 88 27.04 -20.77 16.55
C GLY A 88 27.19 -21.79 15.43
N ILE A 89 26.45 -21.63 14.33
CA ILE A 89 26.61 -22.46 13.13
C ILE A 89 27.72 -21.88 12.25
N LYS A 90 28.73 -22.70 11.95
CA LYS A 90 29.87 -22.29 11.11
C LYS A 90 29.53 -22.38 9.63
N ARG A 91 30.30 -21.68 8.79
CA ARG A 91 30.14 -21.72 7.32
C ARG A 91 30.14 -23.14 6.76
N VAL A 92 31.07 -23.99 7.21
CA VAL A 92 31.19 -25.38 6.73
C VAL A 92 29.92 -26.16 7.04
N GLU A 93 29.37 -26.00 8.25
CA GLU A 93 28.14 -26.67 8.65
C GLU A 93 26.93 -26.20 7.83
N PHE A 94 26.84 -24.91 7.50
CA PHE A 94 25.81 -24.42 6.56
C PHE A 94 25.96 -25.03 5.16
N GLN A 95 27.19 -25.31 4.70
CA GLN A 95 27.43 -25.96 3.42
C GLN A 95 27.04 -27.44 3.47
N ASP A 96 27.39 -28.15 4.54
CA ASP A 96 27.02 -29.55 4.75
C ASP A 96 25.49 -29.73 4.75
N LEU A 97 24.75 -28.86 5.45
CA LEU A 97 23.28 -28.86 5.45
C LEU A 97 22.68 -28.57 4.07
N ALA A 98 23.29 -27.64 3.32
CA ALA A 98 22.83 -27.27 1.99
C ALA A 98 23.06 -28.38 0.96
N GLU A 99 24.16 -29.12 1.09
CA GLU A 99 24.45 -30.30 0.28
C GLU A 99 23.45 -31.42 0.60
N GLU A 100 23.20 -31.69 1.88
CA GLU A 100 22.21 -32.71 2.27
C GLU A 100 20.80 -32.36 1.76
N LEU A 101 20.37 -31.09 1.90
CA LEU A 101 19.07 -30.65 1.38
C LEU A 101 18.99 -30.71 -0.14
N ALA A 102 20.07 -30.42 -0.87
CA ALA A 102 20.10 -30.57 -2.32
C ALA A 102 19.93 -32.04 -2.76
N THR A 103 20.41 -33.00 -1.96
CA THR A 103 20.16 -34.43 -2.24
C THR A 103 18.72 -34.86 -1.95
N LEU A 104 18.10 -34.32 -0.90
CA LEU A 104 16.71 -34.63 -0.53
C LEU A 104 15.67 -33.99 -1.45
N PHE A 105 16.04 -32.92 -2.14
CA PHE A 105 15.17 -32.13 -2.99
C PHE A 105 15.73 -32.02 -4.42
N PRO A 106 15.55 -33.06 -5.26
CA PRO A 106 16.02 -33.08 -6.64
C PRO A 106 15.50 -31.88 -7.42
N GLY A 107 16.39 -31.15 -8.10
CA GLY A 107 16.08 -29.88 -8.79
C GLY A 107 16.51 -28.63 -8.04
N THR A 108 17.13 -28.77 -6.86
CA THR A 108 17.81 -27.68 -6.15
C THR A 108 19.32 -27.88 -6.14
N GLU A 109 20.09 -26.79 -6.24
CA GLU A 109 21.54 -26.79 -6.01
C GLU A 109 21.86 -26.35 -4.58
N PRO A 110 23.02 -26.68 -3.99
CA PRO A 110 23.39 -26.23 -2.64
C PRO A 110 23.29 -24.69 -2.46
N ASN A 111 23.62 -23.91 -3.49
CA ASN A 111 23.49 -22.45 -3.46
C ASN A 111 22.03 -21.96 -3.35
N ALA A 112 21.05 -22.81 -3.66
CA ALA A 112 19.63 -22.50 -3.47
C ALA A 112 19.22 -22.53 -1.99
N TRP A 113 20.05 -23.14 -1.13
CA TRP A 113 19.84 -23.33 0.31
C TRP A 113 20.78 -22.48 1.18
N PHE A 114 22.05 -22.36 0.77
CA PHE A 114 23.03 -21.49 1.43
C PHE A 114 24.02 -20.89 0.43
N ILE A 115 24.20 -19.57 0.52
CA ILE A 115 25.16 -18.82 -0.29
C ILE A 115 26.25 -18.32 0.67
N PRO A 116 27.52 -18.75 0.51
CA PRO A 116 28.60 -18.30 1.38
C PRO A 116 29.03 -16.87 1.04
N TYR A 117 29.58 -16.18 2.05
CA TYR A 117 30.24 -14.89 1.86
C TYR A 117 31.42 -15.01 0.87
N ARG A 118 31.53 -14.05 -0.04
CA ARG A 118 32.65 -13.87 -0.96
C ARG A 118 33.20 -12.46 -0.85
N PRO A 119 34.49 -12.28 -0.51
CA PRO A 119 35.11 -10.97 -0.45
C PRO A 119 35.21 -10.34 -1.86
N LYS A 120 35.32 -9.01 -1.92
CA LYS A 120 35.57 -8.29 -3.17
C LYS A 120 36.96 -8.65 -3.69
N THR A 121 37.06 -9.04 -4.95
CA THR A 121 38.33 -9.13 -5.69
C THR A 121 38.26 -8.25 -6.93
N GLU A 122 39.39 -8.01 -7.61
CA GLU A 122 39.43 -7.19 -8.83
C GLU A 122 38.47 -7.70 -9.93
N GLN A 123 38.15 -8.99 -9.92
CA GLN A 123 37.31 -9.65 -10.93
C GLN A 123 35.90 -10.01 -10.44
N ILE A 124 35.63 -9.99 -9.12
CA ILE A 124 34.36 -10.48 -8.56
C ILE A 124 33.80 -9.47 -7.53
N LYS A 125 32.54 -9.07 -7.73
CA LYS A 125 31.80 -8.24 -6.77
C LYS A 125 31.64 -8.98 -5.43
N GLN A 126 31.80 -8.25 -4.32
CA GLN A 126 31.50 -8.78 -2.99
C GLN A 126 30.09 -9.36 -2.96
N ARG A 127 29.95 -10.52 -2.31
CA ARG A 127 28.64 -11.14 -2.05
C ARG A 127 28.55 -11.52 -0.60
N ASN A 128 27.50 -11.05 0.07
CA ASN A 128 27.26 -11.40 1.46
C ASN A 128 26.73 -12.84 1.58
N ALA A 129 26.89 -13.44 2.77
CA ALA A 129 26.26 -14.72 3.05
C ALA A 129 24.72 -14.58 3.00
N GLY A 130 24.02 -15.60 2.54
CA GLY A 130 22.58 -15.55 2.34
C GLY A 130 21.97 -16.91 2.04
N GLY A 131 20.71 -16.91 1.63
CA GLY A 131 19.95 -18.13 1.34
C GLY A 131 19.12 -18.63 2.53
N PRO A 132 18.14 -19.52 2.28
CA PRO A 132 17.16 -19.96 3.27
C PRO A 132 17.75 -20.37 4.62
N LEU A 133 18.81 -21.18 4.65
CA LEU A 133 19.43 -21.62 5.90
C LEU A 133 20.02 -20.45 6.70
N TYR A 134 20.69 -19.51 6.02
CA TYR A 134 21.28 -18.36 6.69
C TYR A 134 20.21 -17.40 7.25
N HIS A 135 19.15 -17.17 6.47
CA HIS A 135 18.04 -16.30 6.88
C HIS A 135 17.25 -16.91 8.05
N SER A 136 16.91 -18.20 7.97
CA SER A 136 16.21 -18.91 9.04
C SER A 136 17.03 -18.99 10.32
N TYR A 137 18.36 -19.16 10.23
CA TYR A 137 19.24 -19.14 11.41
C TYR A 137 19.24 -17.75 12.09
N ASN A 138 19.39 -16.68 11.32
CA ASN A 138 19.35 -15.32 11.87
C ASN A 138 17.97 -14.99 12.47
N TRP A 139 16.90 -15.46 11.82
CA TRP A 139 15.54 -15.35 12.34
C TRP A 139 15.37 -16.07 13.68
N LEU A 140 15.81 -17.34 13.80
CA LEU A 140 15.77 -18.11 15.05
C LEU A 140 16.60 -17.46 16.16
N ARG A 141 17.84 -17.06 15.87
CA ARG A 141 18.70 -16.34 16.83
C ARG A 141 18.07 -15.02 17.28
N LYS A 142 17.26 -14.38 16.43
CA LYS A 142 16.52 -13.18 16.80
C LYS A 142 15.36 -13.54 17.73
N GLN A 143 14.54 -14.54 17.37
CA GLN A 143 13.44 -15.03 18.24
C GLN A 143 13.96 -15.39 19.63
N PHE A 144 15.04 -16.18 19.71
CA PHE A 144 15.63 -16.53 21.00
C PHE A 144 16.12 -15.32 21.81
N ARG A 145 16.57 -14.23 21.17
CA ARG A 145 16.90 -12.99 21.91
C ARG A 145 15.65 -12.24 22.36
N THR A 146 14.62 -12.19 21.52
CA THR A 146 13.34 -11.57 21.84
C THR A 146 12.65 -12.28 23.00
N GLU A 147 12.72 -13.61 23.04
CA GLU A 147 12.15 -14.44 24.10
C GLU A 147 13.05 -14.55 25.34
N GLY A 148 14.20 -13.87 25.36
CA GLY A 148 15.13 -13.86 26.49
C GLY A 148 15.96 -15.14 26.66
N ILE A 149 15.86 -16.09 25.73
CA ILE A 149 16.69 -17.31 25.69
C ILE A 149 18.16 -16.96 25.39
N LEU A 150 18.42 -15.89 24.64
CA LEU A 150 19.75 -15.36 24.36
C LEU A 150 19.93 -13.92 24.84
N SER A 151 21.14 -13.59 25.28
CA SER A 151 21.48 -12.24 25.72
C SER A 151 21.45 -11.21 24.58
N PRO A 152 21.11 -9.93 24.89
CA PRO A 152 21.19 -8.83 23.93
C PRO A 152 22.60 -8.66 23.39
N SER A 153 22.74 -8.43 22.09
CA SER A 153 24.05 -8.33 21.43
C SER A 153 24.81 -7.07 21.90
N SER A 154 25.89 -7.24 22.66
CA SER A 154 26.82 -6.17 23.02
C SER A 154 27.69 -5.77 21.82
N ARG A 155 27.17 -4.94 20.92
CA ARG A 155 28.02 -4.18 19.99
C ARG A 155 27.82 -2.69 20.25
N SER A 156 28.81 -2.15 20.95
CA SER A 156 29.03 -0.77 21.36
C SER A 156 28.78 0.25 20.24
N SER A 157 27.86 1.19 20.49
CA SER A 157 27.73 2.45 19.79
C SER A 157 28.90 3.37 20.13
N SER A 158 29.95 3.39 19.31
CA SER A 158 30.90 4.51 19.32
C SER A 158 30.33 5.64 18.46
N SER A 159 29.80 6.65 19.14
CA SER A 159 29.37 7.94 18.60
C SER A 159 30.50 8.64 17.82
N ARG A 160 30.23 9.09 16.58
CA ARG A 160 30.92 10.24 15.99
C ARG A 160 29.92 11.15 15.30
N SER A 161 29.73 12.30 15.92
CA SER A 161 29.08 13.48 15.36
C SER A 161 30.00 14.16 14.34
N SER A 162 29.52 14.44 13.14
CA SER A 162 29.89 15.65 12.39
C SER A 162 28.88 15.91 11.27
N LYS A 163 28.33 17.13 11.27
CA LYS A 163 27.49 17.72 10.21
C LYS A 163 28.33 17.99 8.95
N GLN A 164 27.79 17.72 7.76
CA GLN A 164 27.55 18.72 6.70
C GLN A 164 26.93 18.08 5.44
N ALA A 165 26.15 18.90 4.74
CA ALA A 165 25.29 18.57 3.62
C ALA A 165 26.04 18.30 2.31
N GLY A 166 25.44 17.49 1.44
CA GLY A 166 25.88 17.25 0.07
C GLY A 166 25.13 16.06 -0.56
N THR A 167 24.19 16.37 -1.43
CA THR A 167 23.39 15.46 -2.27
C THR A 167 24.20 14.37 -2.97
N SER A 168 23.81 13.11 -2.81
CA SER A 168 23.87 12.09 -3.88
C SER A 168 22.97 10.89 -3.55
N LEU A 169 22.47 10.28 -4.62
CA LEU A 169 21.48 9.21 -4.68
C LEU A 169 21.60 8.13 -3.60
N HIS A 170 20.44 7.80 -3.02
CA HIS A 170 20.18 6.65 -2.17
C HIS A 170 20.68 5.34 -2.82
N GLN A 171 21.87 4.88 -2.45
CA GLN A 171 22.15 3.45 -2.36
C GLN A 171 21.62 2.96 -1.02
N VAL A 172 20.36 2.52 -1.01
CA VAL A 172 19.81 1.79 0.13
C VAL A 172 20.49 0.43 0.17
N GLN A 173 21.36 0.23 1.15
CA GLN A 173 21.77 -1.09 1.58
C GLN A 173 20.52 -1.80 2.11
N LYS A 174 20.15 -2.91 1.48
CA LYS A 174 19.05 -3.78 1.91
C LYS A 174 19.54 -4.57 3.12
N ASP A 175 19.37 -4.01 4.32
CA ASP A 175 19.56 -4.73 5.57
C ASP A 175 18.31 -5.57 5.85
N ASP A 176 18.32 -6.84 5.43
CA ASP A 176 17.27 -7.84 5.69
C ASP A 176 17.29 -8.31 7.17
N TYR A 177 17.16 -7.38 8.12
CA TYR A 177 16.78 -7.70 9.51
C TYR A 177 15.25 -7.74 9.60
N PRO A 178 14.62 -8.70 10.32
CA PRO A 178 13.21 -8.58 10.65
C PRO A 178 13.04 -7.28 11.42
N LEU A 179 12.01 -6.51 11.09
CA LEU A 179 11.79 -5.22 11.71
C LEU A 179 11.49 -5.36 13.19
N GLU A 180 12.40 -4.88 14.03
CA GLU A 180 12.12 -4.71 15.46
C GLU A 180 11.12 -3.56 15.61
N VAL A 181 9.91 -3.91 16.06
CA VAL A 181 8.92 -2.95 16.52
C VAL A 181 9.37 -2.51 17.91
N PRO A 182 9.72 -1.24 18.14
CA PRO A 182 10.08 -0.77 19.48
C PRO A 182 8.92 -0.99 20.45
N ASP A 183 9.20 -1.37 21.70
CA ASP A 183 8.20 -1.75 22.72
C ASP A 183 7.05 -0.74 22.84
N LYS A 184 7.36 0.56 22.77
CA LYS A 184 6.37 1.66 22.83
C LYS A 184 5.30 1.63 21.72
N PHE A 185 5.51 0.88 20.66
CA PHE A 185 4.59 0.75 19.52
C PHE A 185 4.05 -0.67 19.37
N LEU A 186 4.47 -1.62 20.22
CA LEU A 186 4.09 -3.02 20.14
C LEU A 186 2.58 -3.20 20.36
N GLU A 187 2.02 -2.50 21.35
CA GLU A 187 0.58 -2.51 21.63
C GLU A 187 -0.23 -1.99 20.45
N ASP A 188 0.18 -0.86 19.85
CA ASP A 188 -0.50 -0.25 18.71
C ASP A 188 -0.49 -1.17 17.48
N ILE A 189 0.68 -1.75 17.15
CA ILE A 189 0.80 -2.69 16.03
C ILE A 189 -0.06 -3.94 16.29
N SER A 190 0.03 -4.52 17.49
CA SER A 190 -0.75 -5.70 17.87
C SER A 190 -2.25 -5.43 17.89
N PHE A 191 -2.66 -4.20 18.21
CA PHE A 191 -4.04 -3.76 18.12
C PHE A 191 -4.50 -3.70 16.67
N LEU A 192 -3.74 -3.04 15.80
CA LEU A 192 -4.06 -2.89 14.37
C LEU A 192 -4.10 -4.23 13.61
N GLU A 193 -3.36 -5.25 14.07
CA GLU A 193 -3.39 -6.59 13.49
C GLU A 193 -4.66 -7.39 13.83
N ARG A 194 -5.25 -7.11 15.00
CA ARG A 194 -6.36 -7.91 15.55
C ARG A 194 -7.70 -7.19 15.48
N SER A 195 -7.68 -5.86 15.46
CA SER A 195 -8.86 -5.03 15.70
C SER A 195 -9.10 -4.05 14.56
N THR A 196 -10.36 -3.88 14.19
CA THR A 196 -10.82 -2.89 13.20
C THR A 196 -11.61 -1.74 13.83
N HIS A 197 -11.88 -1.82 15.14
CA HIS A 197 -12.70 -0.88 15.92
C HIS A 197 -12.15 -0.76 17.35
N PRO A 198 -12.40 0.36 18.06
CA PRO A 198 -13.08 1.58 17.59
C PRO A 198 -12.25 2.38 16.58
N TRP A 199 -12.90 3.00 15.57
CA TRP A 199 -12.19 3.63 14.45
C TRP A 199 -11.22 4.76 14.86
N LYS A 200 -11.60 5.58 15.84
CA LYS A 200 -10.70 6.63 16.37
C LYS A 200 -9.38 6.07 16.90
N VAL A 201 -9.43 4.89 17.53
CA VAL A 201 -8.24 4.21 18.06
C VAL A 201 -7.41 3.63 16.92
N VAL A 202 -8.06 3.09 15.88
CA VAL A 202 -7.41 2.64 14.65
C VAL A 202 -6.65 3.80 14.01
N GLU A 203 -7.29 4.95 13.77
CA GLU A 203 -6.65 6.12 13.14
C GLU A 203 -5.46 6.63 13.97
N ALA A 204 -5.62 6.76 15.29
CA ALA A 204 -4.56 7.23 16.18
C ALA A 204 -3.36 6.26 16.21
N SER A 205 -3.64 4.96 16.31
CA SER A 205 -2.60 3.91 16.30
C SER A 205 -1.92 3.83 14.94
N TRP A 206 -2.69 3.97 13.84
CA TRP A 206 -2.18 3.98 12.47
C TRP A 206 -1.18 5.12 12.28
N LYS A 207 -1.53 6.33 12.72
CA LYS A 207 -0.66 7.50 12.65
C LYS A 207 0.62 7.32 13.47
N ARG A 208 0.51 6.87 14.73
CA ARG A 208 1.68 6.64 15.61
C ARG A 208 2.65 5.61 15.06
N THR A 209 2.13 4.58 14.39
CA THR A 209 2.92 3.44 13.88
C THR A 209 3.39 3.58 12.44
N PHE A 210 3.11 4.71 11.76
CA PHE A 210 3.41 4.94 10.35
C PHE A 210 4.83 4.50 9.93
N GLN A 211 5.85 4.96 10.66
CA GLN A 211 7.26 4.64 10.34
C GLN A 211 7.56 3.14 10.42
N ILE A 212 6.90 2.40 11.30
CA ILE A 212 7.09 0.96 11.47
C ILE A 212 6.34 0.21 10.37
N ARG A 213 5.09 0.59 10.11
CA ARG A 213 4.28 0.00 9.05
C ARG A 213 4.89 0.20 7.66
N GLN A 214 5.50 1.36 7.39
CA GLN A 214 6.24 1.61 6.15
C GLN A 214 7.41 0.66 5.96
N LYS A 215 8.12 0.35 7.05
CA LYS A 215 9.18 -0.64 6.97
C LYS A 215 8.60 -2.04 6.76
N ILE A 216 7.51 -2.41 7.44
CA ILE A 216 6.85 -3.71 7.27
C ILE A 216 6.46 -3.90 5.81
N LEU A 217 5.79 -2.91 5.22
CA LEU A 217 5.43 -2.90 3.81
C LEU A 217 6.65 -3.11 2.89
N LYS A 218 7.77 -2.43 3.14
CA LYS A 218 9.01 -2.58 2.36
C LYS A 218 9.72 -3.93 2.54
N SER A 219 9.47 -4.62 3.65
CA SER A 219 10.01 -5.96 3.91
C SER A 219 9.23 -7.06 3.18
N GLU A 220 8.01 -6.76 2.76
CA GLU A 220 7.16 -7.68 2.01
C GLU A 220 7.42 -7.56 0.50
N SER A 221 7.24 -8.67 -0.23
CA SER A 221 7.45 -8.69 -1.68
C SER A 221 6.30 -8.05 -2.47
N THR A 222 5.11 -8.00 -1.88
CA THR A 222 3.89 -7.41 -2.45
C THR A 222 3.10 -6.79 -1.29
N PHE A 223 2.14 -5.90 -1.58
CA PHE A 223 1.26 -5.35 -0.54
C PHE A 223 0.19 -6.33 -0.05
N VAL A 224 0.06 -7.54 -0.62
CA VAL A 224 -0.99 -8.49 -0.22
C VAL A 224 -0.88 -8.94 1.25
N PRO A 225 0.30 -9.37 1.77
CA PRO A 225 0.41 -9.76 3.17
C PRO A 225 0.17 -8.58 4.12
N TYR A 226 0.48 -7.35 3.70
CA TYR A 226 0.22 -6.13 4.45
C TYR A 226 -1.27 -5.93 4.74
N PHE A 227 -2.13 -6.17 3.74
CA PHE A 227 -3.58 -6.12 3.90
C PHE A 227 -4.13 -7.29 4.72
N GLN A 228 -3.52 -8.48 4.62
CA GLN A 228 -3.88 -9.62 5.48
C GLN A 228 -3.52 -9.36 6.94
N ARG A 229 -2.40 -8.67 7.18
CA ARG A 229 -1.89 -8.29 8.49
C ARG A 229 -2.75 -7.19 9.12
N PHE A 230 -3.08 -6.13 8.39
CA PHE A 230 -3.82 -4.99 8.90
C PHE A 230 -5.27 -4.99 8.40
N LYS A 231 -6.12 -5.76 9.10
CA LYS A 231 -7.53 -5.99 8.70
C LYS A 231 -8.38 -4.72 8.59
N SER A 232 -7.99 -3.62 9.24
CA SER A 232 -8.68 -2.33 9.16
C SER A 232 -8.69 -1.75 7.73
N LEU A 233 -7.75 -2.17 6.88
CA LEU A 233 -7.72 -1.81 5.47
C LEU A 233 -8.88 -2.43 4.68
N ASN A 234 -9.46 -3.54 5.15
CA ASN A 234 -10.55 -4.24 4.48
C ASN A 234 -11.91 -3.56 4.70
N CYS A 235 -11.98 -2.61 5.63
CA CYS A 235 -13.19 -1.83 5.88
C CYS A 235 -13.46 -0.85 4.73
N ASN A 236 -14.72 -0.43 4.57
CA ASN A 236 -15.12 0.59 3.59
C ASN A 236 -14.32 1.91 3.71
N GLN A 237 -13.88 2.28 4.91
CA GLN A 237 -13.05 3.46 5.19
C GLN A 237 -11.54 3.16 5.21
N GLY A 238 -11.12 1.91 4.97
CA GLY A 238 -9.72 1.48 5.01
C GLY A 238 -8.80 2.28 4.08
N TYR A 239 -9.31 2.70 2.91
CA TYR A 239 -8.58 3.58 1.99
C TYR A 239 -8.11 4.88 2.65
N ARG A 240 -8.84 5.42 3.64
CA ARG A 240 -8.45 6.65 4.35
C ARG A 240 -7.15 6.49 5.12
N LEU A 241 -6.89 5.29 5.66
CA LEU A 241 -5.63 4.97 6.33
C LEU A 241 -4.46 4.98 5.33
N ILE A 242 -4.68 4.50 4.11
CA ILE A 242 -3.69 4.55 3.02
C ILE A 242 -3.46 5.99 2.57
N LEU A 243 -4.51 6.81 2.48
CA LEU A 243 -4.38 8.23 2.15
C LEU A 243 -3.64 9.02 3.24
N ASN A 244 -3.82 8.66 4.52
CA ASN A 244 -3.04 9.24 5.61
C ASN A 244 -1.55 8.95 5.44
N ASP A 245 -1.19 7.71 5.10
CA ASP A 245 0.20 7.33 4.82
C ASP A 245 0.76 8.09 3.61
N PHE A 246 -0.03 8.26 2.54
CA PHE A 246 0.36 9.09 1.40
C PHE A 246 0.70 10.52 1.84
N ASN A 247 -0.14 11.13 2.68
CA ASN A 247 0.05 12.51 3.15
C ASN A 247 1.33 12.67 4.00
N GLU A 248 1.67 11.65 4.78
CA GLU A 248 2.93 11.59 5.55
C GLU A 248 4.15 11.41 4.63
N LEU A 249 4.04 10.61 3.56
CA LEU A 249 5.12 10.39 2.59
C LEU A 249 5.35 11.59 1.65
N TYR A 250 4.27 12.28 1.25
CA TYR A 250 4.27 13.29 0.21
C TYR A 250 3.58 14.58 0.67
N SER A 251 4.10 15.21 1.73
CA SER A 251 3.45 16.39 2.34
C SER A 251 3.20 17.56 1.38
N SER A 252 4.04 17.74 0.35
CA SER A 252 3.84 18.75 -0.69
C SER A 252 2.69 18.44 -1.66
N ALA A 253 2.34 17.16 -1.81
CA ALA A 253 1.22 16.68 -2.63
C ALA A 253 -0.03 16.35 -1.80
N ALA A 254 0.05 16.46 -0.47
CA ALA A 254 -1.02 16.12 0.48
C ALA A 254 -2.20 17.10 0.47
N SER A 255 -2.07 18.26 -0.20
CA SER A 255 -3.16 19.23 -0.29
C SER A 255 -4.38 18.60 -0.96
N PRO A 256 -5.56 18.55 -0.28
CA PRO A 256 -6.75 17.91 -0.83
C PRO A 256 -7.24 18.53 -2.14
N SER A 257 -6.92 19.81 -2.38
CA SER A 257 -7.35 20.55 -3.57
C SER A 257 -6.35 20.52 -4.73
N LEU A 258 -5.11 20.07 -4.52
CA LEU A 258 -4.06 20.11 -5.53
C LEU A 258 -4.48 19.40 -6.82
N PHE A 259 -4.91 18.14 -6.69
CA PHE A 259 -5.35 17.31 -7.81
C PHE A 259 -6.44 18.00 -8.64
N HIS A 260 -7.49 18.47 -7.96
CA HIS A 260 -8.63 19.10 -8.61
C HIS A 260 -8.27 20.45 -9.25
N ASN A 261 -7.45 21.26 -8.60
CA ASN A 261 -7.01 22.57 -9.10
C ASN A 261 -6.13 22.41 -10.34
N GLN A 262 -5.22 21.43 -10.35
CA GLN A 262 -4.39 21.15 -11.52
C GLN A 262 -5.22 20.59 -12.69
N LEU A 263 -6.18 19.71 -12.41
CA LEU A 263 -7.07 19.19 -13.44
C LEU A 263 -7.90 20.32 -14.07
N TYR A 264 -8.41 21.23 -13.24
CA TYR A 264 -9.16 22.39 -13.70
C TYR A 264 -8.31 23.33 -14.56
N SER A 265 -7.10 23.69 -14.09
CA SER A 265 -6.19 24.61 -14.80
C SER A 265 -5.70 24.06 -16.15
N LEU A 266 -5.67 22.73 -16.31
CA LEU A 266 -5.28 22.06 -17.55
C LEU A 266 -6.46 21.75 -18.49
N SER A 267 -7.71 22.00 -18.06
CA SER A 267 -8.92 21.54 -18.76
C SER A 267 -8.99 21.96 -20.24
N GLU A 268 -8.78 23.23 -20.56
CA GLU A 268 -8.80 23.72 -21.95
C GLU A 268 -7.75 23.04 -22.83
N ARG A 269 -6.58 22.73 -22.27
CA ARG A 269 -5.48 22.08 -23.00
C ARG A 269 -5.79 20.63 -23.27
N ILE A 270 -6.30 19.93 -22.25
CA ILE A 270 -6.76 18.55 -22.37
C ILE A 270 -7.78 18.46 -23.50
N ILE A 271 -8.77 19.36 -23.52
CA ILE A 271 -9.80 19.42 -24.57
C ILE A 271 -9.16 19.69 -25.93
N LYS A 272 -8.34 20.73 -26.07
CA LYS A 272 -7.70 21.09 -27.35
C LYS A 272 -6.83 19.96 -27.91
N THR A 273 -5.97 19.38 -27.08
CA THR A 273 -5.12 18.24 -27.48
C THR A 273 -5.94 17.02 -27.87
N SER A 274 -7.07 16.79 -27.20
CA SER A 274 -8.00 15.69 -27.53
C SER A 274 -8.65 15.90 -28.88
N VAL A 275 -9.18 17.10 -29.17
CA VAL A 275 -9.79 17.45 -30.47
C VAL A 275 -8.82 17.17 -31.62
N ASP A 276 -7.55 17.56 -31.48
CA ASP A 276 -6.56 17.31 -32.52
C ASP A 276 -6.24 15.81 -32.67
N LYS A 277 -6.13 15.07 -31.57
CA LYS A 277 -5.87 13.63 -31.63
C LYS A 277 -7.02 12.80 -32.20
N VAL A 278 -8.28 13.14 -31.90
CA VAL A 278 -9.45 12.40 -32.42
C VAL A 278 -9.47 12.38 -33.95
N LYS A 279 -9.08 13.48 -34.61
CA LYS A 279 -9.02 13.59 -36.09
C LYS A 279 -8.15 12.49 -36.71
N HIS A 280 -7.07 12.11 -36.03
CA HIS A 280 -6.07 11.16 -36.51
C HIS A 280 -6.30 9.71 -36.06
N LEU A 281 -7.35 9.42 -35.29
CA LEU A 281 -7.68 8.05 -34.89
C LEU A 281 -8.11 7.19 -36.09
N SER A 282 -7.59 5.97 -36.21
CA SER A 282 -8.04 5.03 -37.26
C SER A 282 -9.32 4.29 -36.88
N SER A 283 -9.54 4.03 -35.59
CA SER A 283 -10.71 3.28 -35.09
C SER A 283 -11.96 4.16 -35.12
N LYS A 284 -13.02 3.69 -35.80
CA LYS A 284 -14.33 4.37 -35.84
C LYS A 284 -14.98 4.43 -34.46
N ASN A 285 -14.92 3.33 -33.69
CA ASN A 285 -15.55 3.26 -32.37
C ASN A 285 -14.88 4.21 -31.37
N GLU A 286 -13.55 4.27 -31.37
CA GLU A 286 -12.81 5.21 -30.50
C GLU A 286 -13.05 6.67 -30.94
N LYS A 287 -13.16 6.93 -32.25
CA LYS A 287 -13.54 8.26 -32.76
C LYS A 287 -14.91 8.72 -32.26
N ILE A 288 -15.90 7.84 -32.29
CA ILE A 288 -17.26 8.13 -31.80
C ILE A 288 -17.19 8.40 -30.30
N LEU A 289 -16.66 7.47 -29.51
CA LEU A 289 -16.59 7.61 -28.06
C LEU A 289 -15.91 8.91 -27.60
N TYR A 290 -14.71 9.22 -28.11
CA TYR A 290 -14.02 10.44 -27.73
C TYR A 290 -14.65 11.70 -28.33
N GLY A 291 -15.30 11.58 -29.50
CA GLY A 291 -16.12 12.64 -30.08
C GLY A 291 -17.28 13.02 -29.17
N ASP A 292 -18.04 12.03 -28.69
CA ASP A 292 -19.18 12.23 -27.79
C ASP A 292 -18.75 12.84 -26.45
N ILE A 293 -17.60 12.43 -25.90
CA ILE A 293 -17.02 13.04 -24.69
C ILE A 293 -16.72 14.52 -24.93
N LEU A 294 -16.14 14.88 -26.08
CA LEU A 294 -15.78 16.25 -26.41
C LEU A 294 -17.00 17.12 -26.69
N GLU A 295 -17.98 16.60 -27.43
CA GLU A 295 -19.26 17.27 -27.68
C GLU A 295 -19.95 17.59 -26.35
N LYS A 296 -20.00 16.61 -25.42
CA LYS A 296 -20.58 16.82 -24.10
C LYS A 296 -19.83 17.84 -23.25
N LEU A 297 -18.50 17.91 -23.37
CA LEU A 297 -17.69 18.92 -22.67
C LEU A 297 -17.83 20.34 -23.24
N GLN A 298 -18.29 20.47 -24.49
CA GLN A 298 -18.45 21.73 -25.23
C GLN A 298 -19.91 22.20 -25.34
N GLY A 299 -20.87 21.31 -25.13
CA GLY A 299 -22.31 21.58 -25.19
C GLY A 299 -22.86 22.23 -23.91
N GLU A 300 -24.04 21.78 -23.48
CA GLU A 300 -24.73 22.29 -22.29
C GLU A 300 -23.87 22.21 -21.01
N PRO A 301 -24.12 23.09 -20.02
CA PRO A 301 -23.35 23.12 -18.78
C PRO A 301 -23.48 21.79 -18.03
N VAL A 302 -22.42 20.99 -18.09
CA VAL A 302 -22.24 19.80 -17.24
C VAL A 302 -21.85 20.21 -15.83
N SER A 303 -22.24 19.41 -14.85
CA SER A 303 -21.81 19.63 -13.46
C SER A 303 -20.29 19.58 -13.33
N ASP A 304 -19.70 20.31 -12.36
CA ASP A 304 -18.26 20.29 -12.12
C ASP A 304 -17.70 18.88 -11.88
N ARG A 305 -18.48 18.02 -11.21
CA ARG A 305 -18.13 16.62 -10.98
C ARG A 305 -18.03 15.87 -12.31
N GLU A 306 -19.08 15.94 -13.12
CA GLU A 306 -19.14 15.26 -14.41
C GLU A 306 -18.08 15.78 -15.39
N ARG A 307 -17.83 17.09 -15.39
CA ARG A 307 -16.75 17.71 -16.18
C ARG A 307 -15.39 17.10 -15.84
N LYS A 308 -15.07 16.95 -14.55
CA LYS A 308 -13.80 16.34 -14.11
C LYS A 308 -13.69 14.88 -14.54
N ASP A 309 -14.77 14.12 -14.42
CA ASP A 309 -14.81 12.71 -14.85
C ASP A 309 -14.55 12.58 -16.37
N LEU A 310 -15.22 13.41 -17.17
CA LEU A 310 -15.05 13.46 -18.63
C LEU A 310 -13.62 13.87 -19.03
N LEU A 311 -13.02 14.86 -18.36
CA LEU A 311 -11.63 15.25 -18.60
C LEU A 311 -10.66 14.10 -18.33
N LEU A 312 -10.89 13.32 -17.27
CA LEU A 312 -10.05 12.16 -16.95
C LEU A 312 -10.18 11.04 -17.97
N LEU A 313 -11.37 10.82 -18.53
CA LEU A 313 -11.60 9.84 -19.59
C LEU A 313 -10.87 10.15 -20.91
N LEU A 314 -10.42 11.40 -21.11
CA LEU A 314 -9.60 11.79 -22.28
C LEU A 314 -8.12 11.41 -22.15
N PHE A 315 -7.60 11.11 -20.96
CA PHE A 315 -6.17 10.81 -20.77
C PHE A 315 -5.65 9.59 -21.54
N PRO A 316 -6.38 8.46 -21.61
CA PRO A 316 -6.00 7.34 -22.48
C PRO A 316 -5.80 7.72 -23.96
N LEU A 317 -6.51 8.76 -24.44
CA LEU A 317 -6.31 9.30 -25.79
C LEU A 317 -5.05 10.17 -25.88
N ILE A 318 -4.91 11.13 -24.96
CA ILE A 318 -3.92 12.21 -25.07
C ILE A 318 -2.53 11.83 -24.60
N CYS A 319 -2.38 10.85 -23.71
CA CYS A 319 -1.06 10.38 -23.31
C CYS A 319 -0.32 9.71 -24.49
N PRO A 320 1.01 9.84 -24.56
CA PRO A 320 1.82 9.02 -25.44
C PRO A 320 1.59 7.54 -25.12
N HIS A 321 1.52 6.69 -26.15
CA HIS A 321 1.43 5.26 -25.90
C HIS A 321 2.71 4.77 -25.21
N PRO A 322 2.61 3.77 -24.31
CA PRO A 322 3.80 3.11 -23.77
C PRO A 322 4.68 2.69 -24.95
N GLY A 323 5.91 3.23 -24.97
CA GLY A 323 6.85 3.08 -26.06
C GLY A 323 7.41 1.66 -26.11
N ASN A 324 6.62 0.71 -26.61
CA ASN A 324 7.19 -0.51 -27.15
C ASN A 324 7.68 -0.18 -28.55
N VAL A 325 8.91 0.34 -28.63
CA VAL A 325 9.68 0.23 -29.87
C VAL A 325 9.64 -1.25 -30.24
N ILE A 326 9.20 -1.55 -31.46
CA ILE A 326 9.32 -2.89 -32.04
C ILE A 326 10.81 -3.20 -32.10
N LYS A 327 11.38 -3.71 -31.00
CA LYS A 327 12.69 -4.34 -31.01
C LYS A 327 12.43 -5.82 -31.18
N GLN A 328 12.71 -6.34 -32.38
CA GLN A 328 12.87 -7.77 -32.57
C GLN A 328 14.05 -8.21 -31.70
N VAL A 329 13.76 -8.72 -30.51
CA VAL A 329 14.68 -9.56 -29.76
C VAL A 329 14.05 -10.94 -29.75
N ASN A 330 14.68 -11.90 -30.43
CA ASN A 330 14.28 -13.31 -30.48
C ASN A 330 12.84 -13.58 -30.98
N LYS A 331 12.50 -13.16 -32.21
CA LYS A 331 11.27 -13.54 -32.96
C LYS A 331 9.91 -13.27 -32.28
N LYS A 332 9.84 -12.74 -31.05
CA LYS A 332 8.58 -12.34 -30.39
C LYS A 332 8.22 -10.90 -30.77
N LYS A 333 7.10 -10.73 -31.49
CA LYS A 333 6.50 -9.41 -31.75
C LYS A 333 5.79 -8.95 -30.47
N PHE A 334 6.29 -7.90 -29.83
CA PHE A 334 5.52 -7.18 -28.82
C PHE A 334 4.61 -6.18 -29.53
N SER A 335 3.30 -6.40 -29.48
CA SER A 335 2.33 -5.47 -30.05
C SER A 335 2.20 -4.21 -29.18
N LYS A 336 1.96 -3.07 -29.81
CA LYS A 336 1.56 -1.83 -29.14
C LYS A 336 0.17 -2.04 -28.52
N ALA A 337 -0.01 -1.65 -27.26
CA ALA A 337 -1.31 -1.70 -26.60
C ALA A 337 -2.32 -0.82 -27.35
N SER A 338 -3.56 -1.31 -27.50
CA SER A 338 -4.61 -0.54 -28.18
C SER A 338 -5.18 0.56 -27.28
N TYR A 339 -5.87 1.56 -27.86
CA TYR A 339 -6.58 2.58 -27.08
C TYR A 339 -7.60 1.96 -26.10
N GLU A 340 -8.33 0.93 -26.56
CA GLU A 340 -9.26 0.19 -25.73
C GLU A 340 -8.57 -0.54 -24.57
N GLU A 341 -7.41 -1.15 -24.82
CA GLU A 341 -6.62 -1.82 -23.78
C GLU A 341 -6.12 -0.80 -22.74
N ILE A 342 -5.59 0.34 -23.18
CA ILE A 342 -5.13 1.42 -22.29
C ILE A 342 -6.31 1.96 -21.47
N ARG A 343 -7.44 2.26 -22.12
CA ARG A 343 -8.66 2.79 -21.50
C ARG A 343 -9.21 1.82 -20.46
N SER A 344 -9.43 0.55 -20.83
CA SER A 344 -9.95 -0.48 -19.92
C SER A 344 -9.00 -0.81 -18.78
N THR A 345 -7.70 -0.65 -18.97
CA THR A 345 -6.70 -0.82 -17.90
C THR A 345 -6.62 0.40 -16.98
N PHE A 346 -6.87 1.60 -17.49
CA PHE A 346 -6.92 2.83 -16.70
C PHE A 346 -8.18 2.89 -15.83
N ALA A 347 -9.34 2.75 -16.46
CA ALA A 347 -10.64 2.69 -15.79
C ALA A 347 -11.61 1.86 -16.63
N LYS A 348 -12.06 0.73 -16.09
CA LYS A 348 -12.94 -0.18 -16.81
C LYS A 348 -14.41 0.21 -16.61
N PHE A 349 -15.09 0.52 -17.71
CA PHE A 349 -16.53 0.67 -17.72
C PHE A 349 -17.21 -0.70 -17.65
N ILE A 350 -18.23 -0.81 -16.80
CA ILE A 350 -19.23 -1.88 -16.85
C ILE A 350 -20.64 -1.25 -16.82
N PRO A 351 -21.64 -1.79 -17.56
CA PRO A 351 -22.97 -1.19 -17.60
C PRO A 351 -23.68 -1.24 -16.24
N GLU A 352 -23.63 -2.39 -15.57
CA GLU A 352 -24.37 -2.65 -14.34
C GLU A 352 -23.46 -3.13 -13.21
N GLU A 353 -23.83 -2.81 -11.96
CA GLU A 353 -23.06 -3.22 -10.77
C GLU A 353 -23.06 -4.75 -10.57
N LYS A 354 -24.05 -5.48 -11.12
CA LYS A 354 -24.10 -6.94 -11.08
C LYS A 354 -22.92 -7.60 -11.83
N ASP A 355 -22.40 -6.93 -12.86
CA ASP A 355 -21.28 -7.43 -13.69
C ASP A 355 -19.92 -7.23 -13.00
N LEU A 356 -19.90 -6.57 -11.84
CA LEU A 356 -18.70 -6.29 -11.08
C LEU A 356 -17.98 -7.60 -10.72
N GLN A 357 -18.69 -8.56 -10.10
CA GLN A 357 -18.09 -9.82 -9.65
C GLN A 357 -17.52 -10.66 -10.79
N GLU A 358 -18.24 -10.75 -11.91
CA GLU A 358 -17.77 -11.47 -13.10
C GLU A 358 -16.51 -10.82 -13.68
N THR A 359 -16.51 -9.49 -13.82
CA THR A 359 -15.37 -8.74 -14.32
C THR A 359 -14.12 -8.97 -13.46
N LEU A 360 -14.28 -9.07 -12.15
CA LEU A 360 -13.19 -9.35 -11.21
C LEU A 360 -12.66 -10.77 -11.32
N CYS A 361 -13.56 -11.75 -11.46
CA CYS A 361 -13.16 -13.14 -11.67
C CYS A 361 -12.28 -13.27 -12.92
N LEU A 362 -12.67 -12.62 -14.01
CA LEU A 362 -11.91 -12.59 -15.26
C LEU A 362 -10.54 -11.93 -15.09
N LEU A 363 -10.47 -10.79 -14.38
CA LEU A 363 -9.20 -10.10 -14.10
C LEU A 363 -8.27 -10.94 -13.21
N ARG A 364 -8.82 -11.64 -12.21
CA ARG A 364 -8.08 -12.60 -11.36
C ARG A 364 -7.51 -13.75 -12.16
N ASN A 365 -8.32 -14.39 -12.97
CA ASN A 365 -7.88 -15.52 -13.79
C ASN A 365 -6.74 -15.09 -14.73
N ARG A 366 -6.81 -13.88 -15.29
CA ARG A 366 -5.73 -13.31 -16.09
C ARG A 366 -4.45 -13.10 -15.26
N ALA A 367 -4.55 -12.49 -14.08
CA ALA A 367 -3.42 -12.23 -13.20
C ALA A 367 -2.75 -13.52 -12.68
N LEU A 368 -3.56 -14.53 -12.32
CA LEU A 368 -3.08 -15.86 -11.95
C LEU A 368 -2.34 -16.54 -13.10
N THR A 369 -2.86 -16.42 -14.32
CA THR A 369 -2.23 -16.98 -15.52
C THR A 369 -0.92 -16.27 -15.86
N SER A 370 -0.81 -14.97 -15.62
CA SER A 370 0.42 -14.19 -15.86
C SER A 370 1.43 -14.24 -14.69
N GLY A 371 1.05 -14.78 -13.53
CA GLY A 371 1.86 -14.77 -12.32
C GLY A 371 2.06 -13.37 -11.74
N GLU A 372 1.15 -12.44 -12.05
CA GLU A 372 1.18 -11.04 -11.59
C GLU A 372 0.20 -10.84 -10.44
N THR A 373 0.49 -9.88 -9.55
CA THR A 373 -0.52 -9.40 -8.61
C THR A 373 -1.42 -8.39 -9.28
N ILE A 374 -2.71 -8.40 -8.92
CA ILE A 374 -3.66 -7.39 -9.35
C ILE A 374 -3.21 -6.06 -8.74
N GLN A 375 -2.69 -5.17 -9.60
CA GLN A 375 -2.39 -3.81 -9.21
C GLN A 375 -3.69 -3.05 -8.96
N PRO A 376 -3.68 -1.98 -8.13
CA PRO A 376 -4.83 -1.10 -7.97
C PRO A 376 -5.46 -0.72 -9.32
N PHE A 377 -6.77 -0.87 -9.44
CA PHE A 377 -7.49 -0.55 -10.67
C PHE A 377 -8.90 -0.03 -10.39
N ILE A 378 -9.46 0.65 -11.38
CA ILE A 378 -10.76 1.32 -11.27
C ILE A 378 -11.79 0.60 -12.14
N ILE A 379 -12.95 0.37 -11.56
CA ILE A 379 -14.19 0.06 -12.30
C ILE A 379 -15.16 1.21 -12.11
N TYR A 380 -15.94 1.56 -13.13
CA TYR A 380 -17.02 2.53 -13.00
C TYR A 380 -18.28 2.09 -13.74
N THR A 381 -19.44 2.51 -13.25
CA THR A 381 -20.77 2.22 -13.80
C THR A 381 -21.55 3.47 -14.14
N GLY A 382 -22.66 3.31 -14.86
CA GLY A 382 -23.51 4.37 -15.35
C GLY A 382 -23.60 4.31 -16.86
N SER A 383 -23.11 5.33 -17.55
CA SER A 383 -22.85 5.28 -18.98
C SER A 383 -21.40 5.66 -19.26
N GLN A 384 -20.94 5.42 -20.49
CA GLN A 384 -19.59 5.81 -20.90
C GLN A 384 -19.34 7.32 -20.82
N LEU A 385 -20.41 8.13 -20.77
CA LEU A 385 -20.36 9.59 -20.71
C LEU A 385 -20.89 10.17 -19.38
N ASN A 386 -21.41 9.34 -18.47
CA ASN A 386 -21.95 9.78 -17.19
C ASN A 386 -21.66 8.72 -16.12
N VAL A 387 -20.69 9.01 -15.26
CA VAL A 387 -20.27 8.12 -14.19
C VAL A 387 -21.22 8.25 -13.00
N LYS A 388 -21.92 7.17 -12.67
CA LYS A 388 -22.81 7.11 -11.49
C LYS A 388 -22.04 6.76 -10.23
N SER A 389 -21.16 5.77 -10.32
CA SER A 389 -20.32 5.28 -9.23
C SER A 389 -19.03 4.70 -9.78
N ALA A 390 -17.98 4.77 -8.96
CA ALA A 390 -16.68 4.19 -9.24
C ALA A 390 -16.20 3.35 -8.05
N TRP A 391 -15.39 2.34 -8.32
CA TRP A 391 -14.77 1.48 -7.33
C TRP A 391 -13.28 1.46 -7.57
N VAL A 392 -12.51 1.67 -6.50
CA VAL A 392 -11.09 1.36 -6.48
C VAL A 392 -10.94 -0.02 -5.87
N ILE A 393 -10.30 -0.92 -6.62
CA ILE A 393 -10.06 -2.28 -6.19
C ILE A 393 -8.57 -2.43 -5.91
N VAL A 394 -8.25 -2.85 -4.69
CA VAL A 394 -6.89 -3.16 -4.26
C VAL A 394 -6.89 -4.59 -3.73
N ASP A 395 -6.18 -5.49 -4.42
CA ASP A 395 -6.23 -6.93 -4.18
C ASP A 395 -7.67 -7.50 -4.24
N GLN A 396 -8.34 -7.62 -3.09
CA GLN A 396 -9.70 -8.14 -2.98
C GLN A 396 -10.70 -7.15 -2.35
N ILE A 397 -10.29 -5.91 -2.11
CA ILE A 397 -11.05 -4.94 -1.33
C ILE A 397 -11.64 -3.87 -2.24
N PHE A 398 -12.85 -3.45 -1.92
CA PHE A 398 -13.62 -2.49 -2.70
C PHE A 398 -13.79 -1.20 -1.93
N TYR A 399 -13.33 -0.11 -2.51
CA TYR A 399 -13.60 1.23 -2.02
C TYR A 399 -14.52 1.94 -3.01
N LYS A 400 -15.75 2.23 -2.57
CA LYS A 400 -16.77 2.87 -3.41
C LYS A 400 -16.62 4.39 -3.35
N PHE A 401 -16.70 5.02 -4.52
CA PHE A 401 -16.64 6.46 -4.73
C PHE A 401 -17.83 6.90 -5.57
N ASN A 402 -18.21 8.17 -5.41
CA ASN A 402 -19.30 8.73 -6.18
C ASN A 402 -18.78 9.20 -7.54
N SER A 403 -17.56 9.73 -7.65
CA SER A 403 -17.00 10.17 -8.94
C SER A 403 -15.81 9.35 -9.41
N LEU A 404 -15.58 9.34 -10.73
CA LEU A 404 -14.35 8.79 -11.30
C LEU A 404 -13.13 9.61 -10.84
N CYS A 405 -13.29 10.93 -10.71
CA CYS A 405 -12.27 11.85 -10.27
C CYS A 405 -11.72 11.50 -8.88
N GLU A 406 -12.59 11.27 -7.90
CA GLU A 406 -12.19 10.82 -6.57
C GLU A 406 -11.51 9.44 -6.61
N ALA A 407 -12.03 8.51 -7.43
CA ALA A 407 -11.44 7.19 -7.57
C ALA A 407 -10.03 7.26 -8.19
N VAL A 408 -9.80 8.11 -9.20
CA VAL A 408 -8.50 8.33 -9.83
C VAL A 408 -7.51 8.98 -8.87
N ASP A 409 -7.91 10.03 -8.16
CA ASP A 409 -7.06 10.67 -7.14
C ASP A 409 -6.68 9.68 -6.03
N CYS A 410 -7.66 8.92 -5.52
CA CYS A 410 -7.41 7.89 -4.52
C CYS A 410 -6.47 6.79 -5.03
N THR A 411 -6.70 6.28 -6.25
CA THR A 411 -5.88 5.21 -6.84
C THR A 411 -4.43 5.68 -7.05
N LEU A 412 -4.23 6.90 -7.54
CA LEU A 412 -2.89 7.50 -7.65
C LEU A 412 -2.17 7.51 -6.30
N LYS A 413 -2.83 8.01 -5.25
CA LYS A 413 -2.26 8.07 -3.90
C LYS A 413 -1.98 6.68 -3.33
N ILE A 414 -2.83 5.70 -3.61
CA ILE A 414 -2.63 4.30 -3.23
C ILE A 414 -1.38 3.72 -3.90
N PHE A 415 -1.15 3.96 -5.19
CA PHE A 415 0.08 3.50 -5.87
C PHE A 415 1.34 3.95 -5.14
N PHE A 416 1.38 5.22 -4.73
CA PHE A 416 2.52 5.78 -4.01
C PHE A 416 2.62 5.29 -2.56
N ALA A 417 1.50 5.24 -1.83
CA ALA A 417 1.50 4.82 -0.43
C ALA A 417 1.89 3.34 -0.25
N LEU A 418 1.53 2.49 -1.20
CA LEU A 418 1.79 1.05 -1.18
C LEU A 418 3.06 0.63 -1.97
N ASP A 419 3.76 1.57 -2.60
CA ASP A 419 4.85 1.30 -3.56
C ASP A 419 4.42 0.29 -4.65
N ALA A 420 3.17 0.42 -5.12
CA ALA A 420 2.58 -0.46 -6.12
C ALA A 420 2.93 -0.02 -7.54
N CYS A 421 3.09 -0.99 -8.45
CA CYS A 421 3.41 -0.72 -9.84
C CYS A 421 2.17 -0.29 -10.63
N TYR A 422 2.32 0.67 -11.54
CA TYR A 422 1.24 0.96 -12.50
C TYR A 422 1.01 -0.22 -13.46
N PRO A 423 -0.25 -0.54 -13.79
CA PRO A 423 -0.57 -1.51 -14.84
C PRO A 423 0.14 -1.20 -16.16
N ALA A 424 0.79 -2.20 -16.78
CA ALA A 424 1.67 -1.97 -17.93
C ALA A 424 1.02 -1.23 -19.12
N PRO A 425 -0.20 -1.58 -19.58
CA PRO A 425 -0.86 -0.85 -20.67
C PRO A 425 -1.11 0.64 -20.34
N ALA A 426 -1.56 0.94 -19.12
CA ALA A 426 -1.89 2.29 -18.67
C ALA A 426 -0.73 3.01 -17.94
N LYS A 427 0.47 2.42 -17.90
CA LYS A 427 1.61 2.94 -17.12
C LYS A 427 1.94 4.40 -17.46
N THR A 428 1.92 4.76 -18.74
CA THR A 428 2.18 6.13 -19.17
C THR A 428 1.10 7.09 -18.71
N VAL A 429 -0.18 6.67 -18.73
CA VAL A 429 -1.31 7.50 -18.28
C VAL A 429 -1.15 7.83 -16.79
N TRP A 430 -0.93 6.81 -15.96
CA TRP A 430 -0.74 6.98 -14.52
C TRP A 430 0.49 7.84 -14.20
N GLY A 431 1.62 7.62 -14.88
CA GLY A 431 2.84 8.42 -14.69
C GLY A 431 2.65 9.89 -15.06
N VAL A 432 1.96 10.17 -16.17
CA VAL A 432 1.63 11.55 -16.57
C VAL A 432 0.70 12.21 -15.54
N LEU A 433 -0.36 11.53 -15.12
CA LEU A 433 -1.30 12.06 -14.13
C LEU A 433 -0.60 12.36 -12.79
N ALA A 434 0.22 11.43 -12.28
CA ALA A 434 1.02 11.65 -11.08
C ALA A 434 1.88 12.92 -11.19
N LYS A 435 2.54 13.12 -12.34
CA LYS A 435 3.41 14.26 -12.54
C LYS A 435 2.66 15.58 -12.64
N ILE A 436 1.57 15.64 -13.40
CA ILE A 436 0.89 16.91 -13.68
C ILE A 436 -0.17 17.28 -12.63
N LEU A 437 -0.80 16.30 -11.98
CA LEU A 437 -1.89 16.55 -11.03
C LEU A 437 -1.44 16.52 -9.57
N LEU A 438 -0.37 15.77 -9.26
CA LEU A 438 0.16 15.64 -7.90
C LEU A 438 1.59 16.18 -7.75
N ASN A 439 2.25 16.60 -8.83
CA ASN A 439 3.64 17.05 -8.85
C ASN A 439 4.66 16.01 -8.32
N ILE A 440 4.33 14.72 -8.44
CA ILE A 440 5.16 13.61 -7.96
C ILE A 440 5.45 12.61 -9.09
N GLY A 441 6.49 11.79 -8.88
CA GLY A 441 6.94 10.81 -9.86
C GLY A 441 7.80 11.40 -10.98
N GLU A 442 8.45 10.51 -11.72
CA GLU A 442 9.31 10.85 -12.85
C GLU A 442 8.74 10.24 -14.13
N VAL A 443 8.70 11.03 -15.20
CA VAL A 443 8.30 10.60 -16.54
C VAL A 443 9.39 11.02 -17.52
N GLY A 444 10.02 10.03 -18.17
CA GLY A 444 11.05 10.25 -19.18
C GLY A 444 10.51 10.16 -20.61
N GLY A 445 11.39 10.44 -21.58
CA GLY A 445 11.11 10.27 -23.01
C GLY A 445 9.92 11.11 -23.51
N SER A 446 9.12 10.53 -24.40
CA SER A 446 7.94 11.21 -24.98
C SER A 446 6.89 11.60 -23.95
N ALA A 447 6.76 10.86 -22.85
CA ALA A 447 5.85 11.21 -21.76
C ALA A 447 6.32 12.45 -20.99
N GLY A 448 7.64 12.57 -20.75
CA GLY A 448 8.22 13.77 -20.15
C GLY A 448 8.02 15.01 -21.02
N GLN A 449 8.26 14.88 -22.33
CA GLN A 449 8.01 15.99 -23.27
C GLN A 449 6.52 16.36 -23.31
N PHE A 450 5.62 15.38 -23.31
CA PHE A 450 4.18 15.63 -23.26
C PHE A 450 3.75 16.39 -22.00
N VAL A 451 4.33 16.06 -20.83
CA VAL A 451 4.10 16.80 -19.59
C VAL A 451 4.55 18.25 -19.72
N ILE A 452 5.75 18.47 -20.25
CA ILE A 452 6.27 19.81 -20.51
C ILE A 452 5.32 20.56 -21.46
N ASP A 453 4.91 19.97 -22.58
CA ASP A 453 4.04 20.63 -23.56
C ASP A 453 2.67 21.03 -22.97
N LEU A 454 2.10 20.18 -22.10
CA LEU A 454 0.88 20.50 -21.37
C LEU A 454 1.10 21.67 -20.39
N GLN A 455 2.20 21.67 -19.63
CA GLN A 455 2.49 22.67 -18.59
C GLN A 455 3.05 24.00 -19.14
N THR A 456 3.94 23.98 -20.13
CA THR A 456 4.78 25.12 -20.57
C THR A 456 4.01 26.25 -21.25
N LYS A 457 2.78 26.04 -21.75
CA LYS A 457 1.99 27.20 -22.23
C LYS A 457 1.11 27.84 -21.16
N LEU A 458 1.11 27.38 -19.89
CA LEU A 458 0.38 28.07 -18.81
C LEU A 458 1.01 29.44 -18.49
N SER A 459 2.34 29.55 -18.65
CA SER A 459 3.12 30.74 -18.30
C SER A 459 3.01 31.91 -19.30
N LYS A 460 2.32 31.75 -20.44
CA LYS A 460 2.11 32.85 -21.40
C LYS A 460 0.82 33.66 -21.17
N VAL A 461 -0.06 33.24 -20.25
CA VAL A 461 -1.31 33.95 -19.95
C VAL A 461 -1.18 34.89 -18.73
N VAL A 462 -0.06 34.84 -18.00
CA VAL A 462 0.16 35.65 -16.77
C VAL A 462 1.10 36.85 -17.02
N SER A 463 1.62 37.04 -18.23
CA SER A 463 2.51 38.15 -18.57
C SER A 463 1.96 39.01 -19.69
N GLU A 464 0.78 39.61 -19.50
CA GLU A 464 0.49 40.89 -20.15
C GLU A 464 0.94 42.01 -19.20
N PRO A 465 1.80 42.94 -19.64
CA PRO A 465 2.18 44.07 -18.81
C PRO A 465 0.96 44.97 -18.56
N PRO A 466 0.82 45.57 -17.36
CA PRO A 466 -0.31 46.41 -17.04
C PRO A 466 -0.34 47.63 -17.99
N PRO A 467 -1.55 48.11 -18.38
CA PRO A 467 -1.67 49.31 -19.18
C PRO A 467 -1.07 50.52 -18.42
N PRO A 468 -0.45 51.48 -19.13
CA PRO A 468 0.20 52.62 -18.48
C PRO A 468 -0.84 53.46 -17.72
N SER A 469 -0.55 53.70 -16.44
CA SER A 469 -1.36 54.55 -15.56
C SER A 469 -1.45 55.98 -16.11
N PRO A 470 -2.63 56.63 -16.04
CA PRO A 470 -2.78 58.03 -16.44
C PRO A 470 -2.04 58.98 -15.47
N PRO A 471 -1.64 60.18 -15.92
CA PRO A 471 -0.80 61.08 -15.16
C PRO A 471 -1.51 61.63 -13.92
N THR A 472 -0.85 61.50 -12.78
CA THR A 472 -1.24 62.03 -11.47
C THR A 472 -1.21 63.56 -11.49
N SER A 473 -2.38 64.20 -11.39
CA SER A 473 -2.49 65.62 -11.08
C SER A 473 -2.41 65.83 -9.56
N GLU A 474 -1.37 66.54 -9.11
CA GLU A 474 -1.27 67.11 -7.77
C GLU A 474 -2.40 68.12 -7.51
N PRO A 475 -2.93 68.21 -6.27
CA PRO A 475 -3.60 69.42 -5.81
C PRO A 475 -2.77 70.13 -4.75
N SER A 476 -2.53 71.40 -5.02
CA SER A 476 -1.87 72.42 -4.22
C SER A 476 -2.75 72.98 -3.07
N SER A 477 -2.09 73.24 -1.93
CA SER A 477 -2.31 74.27 -0.88
C SER A 477 -3.63 74.38 -0.08
N ILE A 478 -3.57 74.04 1.23
CA ILE A 478 -3.57 74.93 2.44
C ILE A 478 -4.29 76.29 2.28
N ALA A 479 -5.17 76.85 3.14
CA ALA A 479 -5.79 76.57 4.47
C ALA A 479 -6.85 77.70 4.78
N PRO A 480 -7.23 78.07 6.03
CA PRO A 480 -8.10 77.41 7.03
C PRO A 480 -9.24 78.29 7.63
N SER A 481 -9.97 77.73 8.62
CA SER A 481 -10.76 78.35 9.75
C SER A 481 -12.30 78.41 9.53
N GLN A 482 -13.22 78.12 10.47
CA GLN A 482 -13.25 78.34 11.93
C GLN A 482 -14.11 77.32 12.74
N VAL A 483 -13.62 76.99 13.95
CA VAL A 483 -14.21 76.85 15.32
C VAL A 483 -15.77 77.04 15.44
N SER A 484 -16.57 76.30 16.25
CA SER A 484 -16.46 76.16 17.72
C SER A 484 -17.63 75.41 18.45
N TYR A 485 -17.31 74.88 19.65
CA TYR A 485 -18.09 74.47 20.87
C TYR A 485 -19.07 73.27 20.82
N ALA A 486 -18.84 72.13 21.51
CA ALA A 486 -18.96 71.79 22.97
C ALA A 486 -20.44 71.70 23.45
N THR A 487 -20.97 70.78 24.28
CA THR A 487 -20.59 69.56 25.05
C THR A 487 -21.89 69.00 25.68
N HIS A 488 -21.95 67.66 25.92
CA HIS A 488 -22.76 66.90 26.91
C HIS A 488 -24.26 67.21 27.15
N SER A 489 -25.18 66.24 27.13
CA SER A 489 -25.41 65.29 28.25
C SER A 489 -26.40 64.16 27.88
N GLN A 490 -26.24 63.02 28.56
CA GLN A 490 -27.00 61.75 28.53
C GLN A 490 -28.42 61.82 29.22
N PRO A 491 -29.12 60.71 29.59
CA PRO A 491 -29.69 59.59 28.77
C PRO A 491 -31.12 59.11 29.22
N THR A 492 -31.68 58.12 28.49
CA THR A 492 -32.65 57.06 28.93
C THR A 492 -34.05 57.49 29.43
N VAL A 493 -35.20 56.79 29.31
CA VAL A 493 -35.64 55.38 29.44
C VAL A 493 -37.14 55.29 28.98
N LEU A 494 -37.68 54.07 28.82
CA LEU A 494 -39.08 53.57 28.99
C LEU A 494 -39.96 53.49 27.72
N ASP A 495 -40.40 52.32 27.25
CA ASP A 495 -41.24 51.22 27.79
C ASP A 495 -42.77 51.46 27.73
N SER A 496 -43.45 50.43 27.18
CA SER A 496 -44.84 49.97 27.38
C SER A 496 -46.05 50.76 26.83
N ASP A 497 -46.72 50.16 25.81
CA ASP A 497 -48.16 49.73 25.69
C ASP A 497 -49.26 50.35 26.61
N PRO A 498 -50.61 50.22 26.39
CA PRO A 498 -51.39 49.46 25.37
C PRO A 498 -52.78 50.08 24.89
N PHE A 499 -53.52 49.30 24.07
CA PHE A 499 -55.00 49.06 24.04
C PHE A 499 -56.06 49.92 23.28
N LEU A 500 -56.95 49.16 22.56
CA LEU A 500 -58.39 49.35 22.17
C LEU A 500 -58.75 50.39 21.08
N SER A 501 -59.68 50.22 20.13
CA SER A 501 -60.67 49.18 19.73
C SER A 501 -61.49 49.69 18.49
N VAL A 502 -62.34 48.83 17.87
CA VAL A 502 -63.67 49.15 17.22
C VAL A 502 -63.63 49.72 15.75
N VAL A 503 -64.34 49.29 14.67
CA VAL A 503 -65.38 48.27 14.28
C VAL A 503 -65.38 48.04 12.72
N ASP A 504 -65.86 46.85 12.27
CA ASP A 504 -66.69 46.48 11.07
C ASP A 504 -66.37 47.00 9.65
N SER A 505 -66.40 46.19 8.56
CA SER A 505 -67.49 45.26 8.17
C SER A 505 -67.16 44.33 6.96
N SER A 506 -67.66 43.09 7.06
CA SER A 506 -68.32 42.23 6.03
C SER A 506 -67.61 41.46 4.88
N ILE A 507 -67.67 40.10 5.02
CA ILE A 507 -68.13 39.04 4.06
C ILE A 507 -67.18 38.68 2.89
N SER A 508 -66.77 37.43 2.59
CA SER A 508 -67.29 36.07 2.85
C SER A 508 -66.17 35.01 2.73
N GLU A 509 -66.31 33.96 3.53
CA GLU A 509 -65.57 32.69 3.49
C GLU A 509 -66.44 31.62 2.74
N PRO A 510 -65.92 30.43 2.33
CA PRO A 510 -65.78 29.36 3.34
C PRO A 510 -64.65 28.32 3.14
N ARG A 511 -64.19 27.84 4.32
CA ARG A 511 -63.90 26.43 4.70
C ARG A 511 -62.52 25.79 4.41
N ASN A 512 -61.66 26.01 5.39
CA ASN A 512 -60.73 25.09 6.10
C ASN A 512 -61.35 23.69 6.46
N PRO A 513 -60.67 22.71 7.13
CA PRO A 513 -59.33 22.75 7.77
C PRO A 513 -58.48 21.43 7.66
N LEU A 514 -57.19 21.50 8.02
CA LEU A 514 -56.67 20.94 9.29
C LEU A 514 -55.13 21.02 9.38
N SER A 515 -54.73 21.79 10.38
CA SER A 515 -53.42 21.99 11.00
C SER A 515 -52.85 20.75 11.69
N GLN A 516 -51.53 20.62 11.77
CA GLN A 516 -50.78 20.88 13.02
C GLN A 516 -49.26 20.66 12.85
N ASN A 517 -48.50 21.62 13.39
CA ASN A 517 -47.05 21.61 13.59
C ASN A 517 -46.64 20.59 14.67
N PHE A 518 -45.45 20.00 14.58
CA PHE A 518 -44.55 19.79 15.73
C PHE A 518 -43.08 19.60 15.27
N LEU A 519 -42.19 20.07 16.16
CA LEU A 519 -40.72 20.24 16.12
C LEU A 519 -39.88 18.93 15.99
N PRO A 520 -38.55 19.01 15.78
CA PRO A 520 -37.72 17.87 15.36
C PRO A 520 -37.28 17.00 16.54
N LEU A 521 -37.29 15.67 16.35
CA LEU A 521 -36.75 14.70 17.30
C LEU A 521 -35.46 14.07 16.76
N SER A 522 -34.50 13.99 17.68
CA SER A 522 -33.19 13.35 17.62
C SER A 522 -33.24 11.85 17.41
N GLU A 523 -32.17 11.33 16.79
CA GLU A 523 -31.47 10.05 16.99
C GLU A 523 -32.24 8.78 17.45
N SER A 524 -31.91 7.69 16.73
CA SER A 524 -32.11 6.26 17.01
C SER A 524 -33.23 5.56 16.23
N LEU A 525 -32.86 4.36 15.75
CA LEU A 525 -33.65 3.31 15.08
C LEU A 525 -33.75 3.41 13.55
N LEU A 526 -32.78 2.80 12.87
CA LEU A 526 -33.00 1.69 11.93
C LEU A 526 -31.64 1.16 11.41
N GLU A 527 -31.10 0.14 12.09
CA GLU A 527 -30.23 -0.85 11.45
C GLU A 527 -31.04 -1.69 10.46
N PRO A 528 -30.38 -2.28 9.44
CA PRO A 528 -30.45 -3.73 9.40
C PRO A 528 -29.11 -4.43 9.11
N LEU A 529 -28.80 -5.40 9.98
CA LEU A 529 -28.29 -6.74 9.67
C LEU A 529 -27.25 -6.86 8.54
N TYR A 530 -25.97 -6.79 8.89
CA TYR A 530 -24.93 -7.55 8.19
C TYR A 530 -23.86 -8.00 9.19
N ASN A 531 -24.02 -9.21 9.71
CA ASN A 531 -22.89 -10.02 10.17
C ASN A 531 -23.23 -11.51 10.09
N GLU A 532 -22.21 -12.26 9.69
CA GLU A 532 -22.04 -13.72 9.80
C GLU A 532 -22.86 -14.63 8.87
N HIS A 533 -22.26 -14.93 7.71
CA HIS A 533 -22.17 -16.33 7.27
C HIS A 533 -20.81 -16.58 6.61
N LEU A 534 -19.92 -17.19 7.39
CA LEU A 534 -18.89 -18.10 6.88
C LEU A 534 -19.61 -19.21 6.10
N MET A 535 -19.52 -19.18 4.77
CA MET A 535 -19.89 -20.33 3.94
C MET A 535 -18.67 -21.24 3.81
N ASP A 536 -18.89 -22.46 4.29
CA ASP A 536 -18.05 -23.65 4.21
C ASP A 536 -17.64 -23.96 2.75
N ILE A 537 -16.33 -24.11 2.50
CA ILE A 537 -15.73 -24.32 1.17
C ILE A 537 -15.51 -25.82 0.90
N SER A 538 -16.43 -26.68 1.35
CA SER A 538 -16.35 -28.13 1.09
C SER A 538 -17.12 -28.59 -0.17
N GLY A 539 -17.82 -27.70 -0.89
CA GLY A 539 -18.75 -28.08 -1.97
C GLY A 539 -18.31 -27.91 -3.43
N TYR A 540 -17.13 -27.35 -3.74
CA TYR A 540 -16.74 -27.02 -5.14
C TYR A 540 -15.64 -27.92 -5.71
N LYS A 541 -15.78 -29.24 -5.55
CA LYS A 541 -14.84 -30.23 -6.13
C LYS A 541 -15.36 -30.96 -7.38
N GLU A 542 -16.53 -30.60 -7.91
CA GLU A 542 -17.17 -31.32 -9.03
C GLU A 542 -17.26 -30.54 -10.36
N TYR A 543 -16.55 -29.43 -10.52
CA TYR A 543 -16.55 -28.66 -11.79
C TYR A 543 -15.18 -28.55 -12.47
N ILE A 544 -14.31 -29.52 -12.23
CA ILE A 544 -13.12 -29.77 -13.05
C ILE A 544 -13.18 -31.24 -13.47
N ASP A 545 -14.02 -31.52 -14.45
CA ASP A 545 -13.88 -32.58 -15.46
C ASP A 545 -15.09 -32.48 -16.40
N LEU A 546 -14.99 -31.59 -17.39
CA LEU A 546 -15.71 -31.61 -18.67
C LEU A 546 -15.02 -30.69 -19.69
#